data_AF-A0AAI8X110-F1
#
_entry.id   AF-A0AAI8X110-F1
#
_cell.length_a   1.000
_cell.length_b   1.000
_cell.length_c   1.000
_cell.angle_alpha   90.00
_cell.angle_beta   90.00
_cell.angle_gamma   90.00
#
_symmetry.space_group_name_H-M   'P 1'
#
loop_
_entity.id
_entity.type
_entity.pdbx_description
1 polymer ?
#
loop_
_entity_poly.entity_id
_entity_poly.type
_entity_poly.pdbx_seq_one_letter_code
_entity_poly.pdbx_strand_id
1 'polypeptide(L)'
;MIKAVSTLGAIGLAAALVAVSGGVAGAIDPPVVPPGPPPPDPAPGPDQPMRQIAACTTTGVLPGSDLRELPAALQLMNMPEAWKESTGVGVVVGVIDTGVAAQPRLPHLVSGGDYVMGPFGDGLSDCDGHGTVVASLIGAAPSGLALVPKPAWAAPAAPRPGLRRRARFHRHRLRRRSR
;
A
#
# COMPACT_ATOMS: atom_id res chain seq x y z
N MET A 1 50.39 -13.11 -43.90
CA MET A 1 49.13 -12.90 -44.65
C MET A 1 47.98 -13.78 -44.14
N ILE A 2 48.21 -15.04 -43.72
CA ILE A 2 47.16 -15.98 -43.27
C ILE A 2 46.47 -15.57 -41.94
N LYS A 3 47.20 -14.98 -40.97
CA LYS A 3 46.63 -14.54 -39.68
C LYS A 3 45.62 -13.38 -39.80
N ALA A 4 45.78 -12.51 -40.80
CA ALA A 4 44.90 -11.36 -41.01
C ALA A 4 43.52 -11.77 -41.58
N VAL A 5 43.48 -12.84 -42.39
CA VAL A 5 42.24 -13.37 -42.96
C VAL A 5 41.39 -14.08 -41.90
N SER A 6 42.04 -14.76 -40.95
CA SER A 6 41.37 -15.45 -39.84
C SER A 6 40.70 -14.48 -38.85
N THR A 7 41.31 -13.34 -38.56
CA THR A 7 40.73 -12.32 -37.67
C THR A 7 39.55 -11.60 -38.32
N LEU A 8 39.61 -11.32 -39.62
CA LEU A 8 38.50 -10.73 -40.39
C LEU A 8 37.27 -11.66 -40.43
N GLY A 9 37.47 -12.97 -40.60
CA GLY A 9 36.38 -13.95 -40.58
C GLY A 9 35.69 -14.07 -39.21
N ALA A 10 36.47 -14.04 -38.13
CA ALA A 10 35.93 -14.10 -36.76
C ALA A 10 35.12 -12.85 -36.39
N ILE A 11 35.58 -11.66 -36.82
CA ILE A 11 34.86 -10.40 -36.61
C ILE A 11 33.54 -10.38 -37.40
N GLY A 12 33.56 -10.85 -38.66
CA GLY A 12 32.34 -10.93 -39.48
C GLY A 12 31.29 -11.86 -38.88
N LEU A 13 31.71 -13.03 -38.37
CA LEU A 13 30.79 -13.99 -37.75
C LEU A 13 30.23 -13.46 -36.42
N ALA A 14 31.06 -12.82 -35.59
CA ALA A 14 30.60 -12.22 -34.34
C ALA A 14 29.59 -11.07 -34.59
N ALA A 15 29.84 -10.22 -35.59
CA ALA A 15 28.90 -9.16 -35.97
C ALA A 15 27.57 -9.71 -36.48
N ALA A 16 27.58 -10.79 -37.25
CA ALA A 16 26.36 -11.45 -37.72
C ALA A 16 25.55 -12.07 -36.57
N LEU A 17 26.21 -12.70 -35.60
CA LEU A 17 25.54 -13.24 -34.40
C LEU A 17 24.93 -12.13 -33.53
N VAL A 18 25.58 -10.97 -33.39
CA VAL A 18 25.02 -9.82 -32.67
C VAL A 18 23.81 -9.24 -33.42
N ALA A 19 23.86 -9.16 -34.75
CA ALA A 19 22.75 -8.63 -35.55
C ALA A 19 21.50 -9.51 -35.52
N VAL A 20 21.64 -10.83 -35.37
CA VAL A 20 20.52 -11.79 -35.38
C VAL A 20 19.99 -12.07 -33.95
N SER A 21 20.74 -11.73 -32.90
CA SER A 21 20.35 -11.95 -31.50
C SER A 21 19.59 -10.78 -30.84
N GLY A 22 19.40 -9.67 -31.55
CA GLY A 22 18.57 -8.57 -31.09
C GLY A 22 17.09 -8.96 -31.10
N GLY A 23 16.58 -9.45 -29.97
CA GLY A 23 15.15 -9.67 -29.80
C GLY A 23 14.38 -8.36 -30.01
N VAL A 24 13.42 -8.36 -30.93
CA VAL A 24 12.46 -7.26 -31.05
C VAL A 24 11.59 -7.26 -29.79
N ALA A 25 11.83 -6.29 -28.90
CA ALA A 25 10.93 -6.01 -27.80
C ALA A 25 9.68 -5.35 -28.37
N GLY A 26 8.65 -6.14 -28.67
CA GLY A 26 7.32 -5.61 -28.96
C GLY A 26 6.78 -4.92 -27.71
N ALA A 27 6.55 -3.61 -27.79
CA ALA A 27 5.82 -2.92 -26.73
C ALA A 27 4.41 -3.52 -26.65
N ILE A 28 3.98 -3.87 -25.44
CA ILE A 28 2.57 -4.18 -25.19
C ILE A 28 1.83 -2.86 -25.23
N ASP A 29 0.76 -2.80 -26.02
CA ASP A 29 -0.09 -1.61 -26.08
C ASP A 29 -0.62 -1.25 -24.69
N PRO A 30 -0.72 0.07 -24.35
CA PRO A 30 -1.32 0.49 -23.10
C PRO A 30 -2.74 -0.09 -22.93
N PRO A 31 -3.13 -0.54 -21.72
CA PRO A 31 -4.46 -1.08 -21.50
C PRO A 31 -5.50 0.02 -21.71
N VAL A 32 -6.48 -0.23 -22.58
CA VAL A 32 -7.61 0.68 -22.81
C VAL A 32 -8.78 0.24 -21.93
N VAL A 33 -9.34 1.18 -21.16
CA VAL A 33 -10.57 0.93 -20.39
C VAL A 33 -11.73 0.86 -21.37
N PRO A 34 -12.45 -0.28 -21.47
CA PRO A 34 -13.57 -0.39 -22.39
C PRO A 34 -14.69 0.58 -21.98
N PRO A 35 -15.38 1.21 -22.95
CA PRO A 35 -16.55 2.03 -22.65
C PRO A 35 -17.68 1.14 -22.11
N GLY A 36 -18.40 1.62 -21.09
CA GLY A 36 -19.50 0.89 -20.48
C GLY A 36 -19.71 1.25 -19.00
N PRO A 37 -20.74 0.69 -18.35
CA PRO A 37 -20.89 0.83 -16.91
C PRO A 37 -19.72 0.15 -16.18
N PRO A 38 -19.42 0.58 -14.94
CA PRO A 38 -18.45 -0.12 -14.11
C PRO A 38 -18.89 -1.58 -13.87
N PRO A 39 -17.95 -2.47 -13.50
CA PRO A 39 -18.30 -3.81 -13.03
C PRO A 39 -19.34 -3.76 -11.90
N PRO A 40 -20.17 -4.82 -11.76
CA PRO A 40 -21.08 -4.91 -10.63
C PRO A 40 -20.30 -4.86 -9.31
N ASP A 41 -20.94 -4.32 -8.27
CA ASP A 41 -20.43 -4.25 -6.91
C ASP A 41 -21.16 -5.27 -6.02
N PRO A 42 -20.83 -6.57 -6.11
CA PRO A 42 -21.45 -7.57 -5.27
C PRO A 42 -21.04 -7.39 -3.80
N ALA A 43 -21.79 -8.01 -2.90
CA ALA A 43 -21.38 -8.08 -1.49
C ALA A 43 -19.94 -8.62 -1.36
N PRO A 44 -19.11 -8.07 -0.47
CA PRO A 44 -17.73 -8.50 -0.28
C PRO A 44 -17.63 -10.01 -0.07
N GLY A 45 -16.76 -10.65 -0.85
CA GLY A 45 -16.60 -12.10 -0.86
C GLY A 45 -15.49 -12.54 -1.79
N PRO A 46 -14.86 -13.70 -1.52
CA PRO A 46 -13.84 -14.22 -2.42
C PRO A 46 -14.48 -14.84 -3.66
N ASP A 47 -13.77 -14.78 -4.79
CA ASP A 47 -14.19 -15.43 -6.06
C ASP A 47 -14.28 -16.96 -5.93
N GLN A 48 -13.61 -17.54 -4.94
CA GLN A 48 -13.55 -18.97 -4.64
C GLN A 48 -13.50 -19.19 -3.12
N PRO A 49 -13.95 -20.34 -2.59
CA PRO A 49 -13.83 -20.63 -1.17
C PRO A 49 -12.39 -20.55 -0.66
N MET A 50 -12.18 -19.83 0.44
CA MET A 50 -10.87 -19.62 1.05
C MET A 50 -10.73 -20.44 2.33
N ARG A 51 -9.49 -20.85 2.64
CA ARG A 51 -9.13 -21.51 3.90
C ARG A 51 -7.83 -20.91 4.44
N GLN A 52 -7.80 -20.62 5.74
CA GLN A 52 -6.57 -20.23 6.42
C GLN A 52 -5.62 -21.42 6.52
N ILE A 53 -4.37 -21.25 6.08
CA ILE A 53 -3.36 -22.31 6.02
C ILE A 53 -2.17 -22.09 6.97
N ALA A 54 -2.12 -20.93 7.63
CA ALA A 54 -1.05 -20.56 8.54
C ALA A 54 -1.62 -19.78 9.73
N ALA A 55 -0.90 -19.79 10.85
CA ALA A 55 -1.22 -18.95 12.00
C ALA A 55 -1.08 -17.46 11.64
N CYS A 56 -1.81 -16.60 12.32
CA CYS A 56 -1.69 -15.16 12.11
C CYS A 56 -0.34 -14.64 12.58
N THR A 57 0.18 -13.67 11.85
CA THR A 57 1.44 -12.98 12.14
C THR A 57 1.15 -11.71 12.93
N THR A 58 2.04 -11.39 13.87
CA THR A 58 2.02 -10.11 14.59
C THR A 58 3.28 -9.31 14.27
N THR A 59 3.15 -8.00 14.21
CA THR A 59 4.28 -7.09 14.00
C THR A 59 5.02 -6.86 15.32
N GLY A 60 6.35 -6.84 15.26
CA GLY A 60 7.21 -6.54 16.39
C GLY A 60 8.07 -5.29 16.17
N VAL A 61 8.83 -4.93 17.20
CA VAL A 61 9.81 -3.83 17.16
C VAL A 61 11.20 -4.44 17.08
N LEU A 62 12.04 -3.94 16.18
CA LEU A 62 13.42 -4.40 16.08
C LEU A 62 14.24 -3.92 17.30
N PRO A 63 15.15 -4.75 17.84
CA PRO A 63 16.03 -4.34 18.92
C PRO A 63 16.79 -3.06 18.60
N GLY A 64 16.86 -2.14 19.57
CA GLY A 64 17.53 -0.84 19.41
C GLY A 64 16.73 0.23 18.66
N SER A 65 15.46 -0.03 18.29
CA SER A 65 14.60 0.99 17.69
C SER A 65 14.08 1.98 18.74
N ASP A 66 14.18 3.29 18.46
CA ASP A 66 13.50 4.33 19.24
C ASP A 66 12.24 4.80 18.51
N LEU A 67 11.07 4.49 19.07
CA LEU A 67 9.77 4.83 18.50
C LEU A 67 9.31 6.26 18.82
N ARG A 68 10.10 7.02 19.57
CA ARG A 68 9.83 8.44 19.87
C ARG A 68 10.33 9.35 18.75
N GLU A 69 11.28 8.86 17.96
CA GLU A 69 11.84 9.59 16.84
C GLU A 69 10.88 9.61 15.65
N LEU A 70 10.88 10.72 14.90
CA LEU A 70 10.12 10.80 13.66
C LEU A 70 10.79 9.89 12.62
N PRO A 71 10.06 8.94 11.98
CA PRO A 71 10.64 8.09 10.96
C PRO A 71 11.30 8.90 9.83
N ALA A 72 12.45 8.46 9.34
CA ALA A 72 13.24 9.16 8.33
C ALA A 72 12.43 9.52 7.06
N ALA A 73 11.49 8.66 6.65
CA ALA A 73 10.59 8.95 5.53
C ALA A 73 9.68 10.16 5.77
N LEU A 74 9.16 10.34 6.99
CA LEU A 74 8.32 11.49 7.33
C LEU A 74 9.16 12.78 7.47
N GLN A 75 10.44 12.65 7.88
CA GLN A 75 11.40 13.75 7.86
C GLN A 75 11.71 14.20 6.43
N LEU A 76 11.99 13.25 5.53
CA LEU A 76 12.33 13.52 4.12
C LEU A 76 11.21 14.29 3.39
N MET A 77 9.94 13.98 3.73
CA MET A 77 8.77 14.66 3.16
C MET A 77 8.41 15.96 3.89
N ASN A 78 9.17 16.36 4.93
CA ASN A 78 8.86 17.48 5.81
C ASN A 78 7.42 17.47 6.33
N MET A 79 6.96 16.29 6.78
CA MET A 79 5.59 16.10 7.27
C MET A 79 5.18 17.04 8.41
N PRO A 80 6.06 17.45 9.35
CA PRO A 80 5.71 18.43 10.37
C PRO A 80 5.22 19.76 9.79
N GLU A 81 5.76 20.19 8.65
CA GLU A 81 5.29 21.40 7.97
C GLU A 81 3.96 21.15 7.25
N ALA A 82 3.85 20.04 6.52
CA ALA A 82 2.62 19.67 5.81
C ALA A 82 1.40 19.57 6.75
N TRP A 83 1.59 19.08 7.98
CA TRP A 83 0.52 18.97 8.97
C TRP A 83 0.01 20.31 9.50
N LYS A 84 0.75 21.41 9.35
CA LYS A 84 0.26 22.76 9.66
C LYS A 84 -0.79 23.22 8.65
N GLU A 85 -0.64 22.79 7.40
CA GLU A 85 -1.58 23.10 6.31
C GLU A 85 -2.81 22.20 6.34
N SER A 86 -2.61 20.89 6.53
CA SER A 86 -3.72 19.93 6.61
C SER A 86 -3.36 18.67 7.38
N THR A 87 -4.34 18.17 8.15
CA THR A 87 -4.25 16.89 8.87
C THR A 87 -5.21 15.83 8.30
N GLY A 88 -5.79 16.08 7.11
CA GLY A 88 -6.72 15.18 6.45
C GLY A 88 -8.10 15.07 7.11
N VAL A 89 -8.49 16.03 7.96
CA VAL A 89 -9.83 16.05 8.59
C VAL A 89 -10.91 16.07 7.51
N GLY A 90 -11.88 15.16 7.61
CA GLY A 90 -12.99 15.04 6.68
C GLY A 90 -12.70 14.18 5.43
N VAL A 91 -11.46 13.73 5.25
CA VAL A 91 -11.09 12.81 4.16
C VAL A 91 -11.28 11.36 4.61
N VAL A 92 -11.92 10.57 3.76
CA VAL A 92 -12.09 9.12 3.93
C VAL A 92 -11.11 8.42 3.01
N VAL A 93 -10.22 7.59 3.55
CA VAL A 93 -9.30 6.77 2.76
C VAL A 93 -9.79 5.32 2.75
N GLY A 94 -9.90 4.75 1.54
CA GLY A 94 -10.15 3.33 1.34
C GLY A 94 -8.83 2.56 1.39
N VAL A 95 -8.71 1.58 2.29
CA VAL A 95 -7.49 0.76 2.39
C VAL A 95 -7.83 -0.67 1.95
N ILE A 96 -7.16 -1.11 0.89
CA ILE A 96 -7.31 -2.42 0.24
C ILE A 96 -6.07 -3.24 0.61
N ASP A 97 -6.14 -4.02 1.67
CA ASP A 97 -4.96 -4.66 2.28
C ASP A 97 -5.31 -5.96 3.01
N THR A 98 -4.50 -6.48 3.94
CA THR A 98 -4.73 -7.73 4.67
C THR A 98 -5.80 -7.62 5.77
N GLY A 99 -6.54 -6.52 5.78
CA GLY A 99 -7.42 -6.08 6.86
C GLY A 99 -6.69 -5.14 7.82
N VAL A 100 -7.42 -4.55 8.77
CA VAL A 100 -6.82 -3.63 9.75
C VAL A 100 -7.31 -3.96 11.14
N ALA A 101 -6.41 -4.42 11.99
CA ALA A 101 -6.73 -4.68 13.38
C ALA A 101 -7.07 -3.37 14.10
N ALA A 102 -8.09 -3.39 14.95
CA ALA A 102 -8.44 -2.26 15.79
C ALA A 102 -7.26 -1.93 16.74
N GLN A 103 -6.85 -0.65 16.74
CA GLN A 103 -5.75 -0.14 17.55
C GLN A 103 -6.15 1.17 18.22
N PRO A 104 -5.62 1.50 19.42
CA PRO A 104 -5.88 2.78 20.08
C PRO A 104 -5.51 3.99 19.22
N ARG A 105 -4.46 3.85 18.40
CA ARG A 105 -4.01 4.90 17.46
C ARG A 105 -4.82 4.93 16.16
N LEU A 106 -5.77 4.02 15.95
CA LEU A 106 -6.68 4.00 14.80
C LEU A 106 -8.15 4.10 15.29
N PRO A 107 -8.56 5.21 15.94
CA PRO A 107 -9.88 5.32 16.58
C PRO A 107 -11.06 5.51 15.61
N HIS A 108 -10.79 5.46 14.30
CA HIS A 108 -11.68 5.95 13.25
C HIS A 108 -11.90 4.93 12.12
N LEU A 109 -11.64 3.65 12.43
CA LEU A 109 -11.86 2.56 11.50
C LEU A 109 -13.34 2.34 11.23
N VAL A 110 -13.68 2.09 9.98
CA VAL A 110 -15.01 1.67 9.53
C VAL A 110 -14.85 0.45 8.65
N SER A 111 -15.70 -0.55 8.86
CA SER A 111 -15.76 -1.73 8.02
C SER A 111 -15.99 -1.35 6.54
N GLY A 112 -15.19 -1.92 5.65
CA GLY A 112 -15.39 -1.95 4.21
C GLY A 112 -15.68 -3.36 3.68
N GLY A 113 -15.57 -4.40 4.52
CA GLY A 113 -15.83 -5.78 4.15
C GLY A 113 -14.56 -6.58 3.87
N ASP A 114 -14.74 -7.87 3.59
CA ASP A 114 -13.65 -8.83 3.51
C ASP A 114 -13.78 -9.69 2.24
N TYR A 115 -12.85 -9.56 1.30
CA TYR A 115 -12.81 -10.38 0.07
C TYR A 115 -12.04 -11.69 0.26
N VAL A 116 -11.75 -12.08 1.51
CA VAL A 116 -11.13 -13.36 1.89
C VAL A 116 -12.12 -14.20 2.71
N MET A 117 -12.68 -13.63 3.78
CA MET A 117 -13.68 -14.29 4.64
C MET A 117 -15.13 -14.04 4.20
N GLY A 118 -15.36 -13.12 3.26
CA GLY A 118 -16.68 -12.76 2.77
C GLY A 118 -17.61 -12.28 3.88
N PRO A 119 -18.84 -12.80 3.98
CA PRO A 119 -19.82 -12.35 4.97
C PRO A 119 -19.41 -12.64 6.42
N PHE A 120 -18.37 -13.47 6.64
CA PHE A 120 -17.84 -13.77 7.96
C PHE A 120 -16.72 -12.81 8.42
N GLY A 121 -16.37 -11.82 7.59
CA GLY A 121 -15.37 -10.81 7.91
C GLY A 121 -15.85 -9.41 7.56
N ASP A 122 -15.34 -8.43 8.29
CA ASP A 122 -15.72 -7.01 8.15
C ASP A 122 -14.55 -6.12 7.70
N GLY A 123 -13.37 -6.72 7.45
CA GLY A 123 -12.13 -6.03 7.11
C GLY A 123 -11.39 -5.41 8.31
N LEU A 124 -11.93 -5.54 9.54
CA LEU A 124 -11.33 -5.03 10.78
C LEU A 124 -10.51 -6.08 11.54
N SER A 125 -10.18 -7.18 10.87
CA SER A 125 -9.28 -8.21 11.33
C SER A 125 -8.08 -8.30 10.38
N ASP A 126 -6.88 -8.27 10.93
CA ASP A 126 -5.64 -8.36 10.17
C ASP A 126 -4.82 -9.56 10.67
N CYS A 127 -4.70 -10.59 9.83
CA CYS A 127 -3.96 -11.82 10.16
C CYS A 127 -2.50 -11.78 9.70
N ASP A 128 -2.12 -10.73 8.95
CA ASP A 128 -0.78 -10.59 8.38
C ASP A 128 -0.03 -9.40 9.01
N GLY A 129 -0.75 -8.47 9.65
CA GLY A 129 -0.21 -7.26 10.28
C GLY A 129 0.12 -6.13 9.29
N HIS A 130 0.14 -6.43 7.99
CA HIS A 130 0.53 -5.49 6.93
C HIS A 130 -0.46 -4.33 6.81
N GLY A 131 -1.76 -4.62 6.70
CA GLY A 131 -2.77 -3.58 6.56
C GLY A 131 -2.85 -2.67 7.78
N THR A 132 -2.61 -3.19 8.98
CA THR A 132 -2.53 -2.38 10.21
C THR A 132 -1.35 -1.40 10.17
N VAL A 133 -0.18 -1.84 9.68
CA VAL A 133 0.98 -0.95 9.49
C VAL A 133 0.69 0.11 8.42
N VAL A 134 0.12 -0.28 7.29
CA VAL A 134 -0.28 0.65 6.21
C VAL A 134 -1.28 1.68 6.71
N ALA A 135 -2.32 1.27 7.42
CA ALA A 135 -3.31 2.18 8.01
C ALA A 135 -2.68 3.15 9.03
N SER A 136 -1.67 2.69 9.78
CA SER A 136 -0.96 3.52 10.74
C SER A 136 -0.14 4.63 10.07
N LEU A 137 0.46 4.36 8.91
CA LEU A 137 1.16 5.36 8.10
C LEU A 137 0.21 6.41 7.54
N ILE A 138 -1.00 6.00 7.13
CA ILE A 138 -1.99 6.89 6.51
C ILE A 138 -2.61 7.83 7.55
N GLY A 139 -2.97 7.32 8.73
CA GLY A 139 -3.91 8.04 9.59
C GLY A 139 -3.84 7.72 11.07
N ALA A 140 -2.72 7.19 11.58
CA ALA A 140 -2.57 6.99 13.01
C ALA A 140 -2.71 8.32 13.78
N ALA A 141 -3.47 8.29 14.87
CA ALA A 141 -3.48 9.35 15.85
C ALA A 141 -2.07 9.51 16.46
N PRO A 142 -1.65 10.75 16.78
CA PRO A 142 -0.44 11.00 17.54
C PRO A 142 -0.45 10.27 18.88
N SER A 143 0.73 9.88 19.38
CA SER A 143 0.92 9.29 20.71
C SER A 143 2.19 9.84 21.36
N GLY A 144 2.20 9.98 22.69
CA GLY A 144 3.33 10.57 23.43
C GLY A 144 3.23 12.10 23.57
N LEU A 145 4.28 12.73 24.10
CA LEU A 145 4.38 14.20 24.17
C LEU A 145 4.35 14.77 22.74
N ALA A 146 3.53 15.78 22.52
CA ALA A 146 3.35 16.36 21.20
C ALA A 146 4.70 16.88 20.66
N LEU A 147 5.09 16.44 19.47
CA LEU A 147 6.28 16.94 18.76
C LEU A 147 6.14 18.43 18.35
N VAL A 148 4.96 19.03 18.58
CA VAL A 148 4.68 20.46 18.40
C VAL A 148 3.72 20.91 19.51
N PRO A 149 3.99 22.00 20.25
CA PRO A 149 2.97 22.60 21.10
C PRO A 149 1.79 23.04 20.24
N LYS A 150 0.59 22.56 20.59
CA LYS A 150 -0.66 23.01 19.98
C LYS A 150 -0.72 24.54 20.07
N PRO A 151 -0.79 25.30 18.95
CA PRO A 151 -0.79 26.75 19.04
C PRO A 151 -2.04 27.20 19.81
N ALA A 152 -1.88 28.18 20.71
CA ALA A 152 -2.93 28.61 21.64
C ALA A 152 -4.23 29.10 20.95
N TRP A 153 -4.16 29.44 19.66
CA TRP A 153 -5.29 29.84 18.84
C TRP A 153 -6.05 28.67 18.19
N ALA A 154 -5.50 27.45 18.23
CA ALA A 154 -6.19 26.24 17.79
C ALA A 154 -7.22 25.82 18.85
N ALA A 155 -8.31 26.58 18.93
CA ALA A 155 -9.53 26.13 19.57
C ALA A 155 -9.87 24.72 19.05
N PRO A 156 -10.33 23.78 19.91
CA PRO A 156 -10.93 22.57 19.39
C PRO A 156 -12.05 23.01 18.45
N ALA A 157 -11.91 22.68 17.16
CA ALA A 157 -13.01 22.82 16.23
C ALA A 157 -14.19 22.08 16.87
N ALA A 158 -15.26 22.82 17.19
CA ALA A 158 -16.46 22.23 17.75
C ALA A 158 -16.83 21.03 16.89
N PRO A 159 -17.12 19.85 17.46
CA PRO A 159 -17.53 18.70 16.67
C PRO A 159 -18.74 19.13 15.85
N ARG A 160 -18.54 19.27 14.52
CA ARG A 160 -19.67 19.41 13.61
C ARG A 160 -20.52 18.15 13.85
N PRO A 161 -21.83 18.27 14.15
CA PRO A 161 -22.68 17.11 14.31
C PRO A 161 -22.53 16.22 13.07
N GLY A 162 -21.97 15.02 13.25
CA GLY A 162 -21.97 13.97 12.22
C GLY A 162 -20.64 13.62 11.52
N LEU A 163 -19.56 14.39 11.61
CA LEU A 163 -18.33 14.07 10.86
C LEU A 163 -17.22 13.46 11.73
N ARG A 164 -17.39 12.18 12.06
CA ARG A 164 -16.28 11.34 12.53
C ARG A 164 -15.35 11.10 11.33
N ARG A 165 -14.03 11.18 11.53
CA ARG A 165 -13.08 10.55 10.61
C ARG A 165 -13.57 9.10 10.43
N ARG A 166 -13.76 8.69 9.19
CA ARG A 166 -14.13 7.32 8.82
C ARG A 166 -13.12 6.94 7.77
N ALA A 167 -12.34 5.89 7.98
CA ALA A 167 -11.64 5.22 6.89
C ALA A 167 -12.36 3.89 6.66
N ARG A 168 -12.61 3.53 5.41
CA ARG A 168 -13.33 2.30 5.03
C ARG A 168 -12.31 1.25 4.63
N PHE A 169 -12.30 0.11 5.30
CA PHE A 169 -11.23 -0.89 5.16
C PHE A 169 -11.73 -2.16 4.49
N HIS A 170 -11.10 -2.51 3.37
CA HIS A 170 -11.41 -3.73 2.64
C HIS A 170 -10.22 -4.69 2.74
N ARG A 171 -10.47 -5.94 3.11
CA ARG A 171 -9.44 -6.98 3.05
C ARG A 171 -9.35 -7.56 1.64
N HIS A 172 -8.19 -7.47 1.01
CA HIS A 172 -7.88 -8.00 -0.33
C HIS A 172 -6.54 -8.75 -0.35
N ARG A 173 -6.42 -9.69 -1.28
CA ARG A 173 -5.17 -10.38 -1.58
C ARG A 173 -4.45 -9.68 -2.73
N LEU A 174 -3.20 -9.24 -2.52
CA LEU A 174 -2.29 -8.92 -3.63
C LEU A 174 -2.01 -10.21 -4.41
N ARG A 175 -2.52 -10.31 -5.65
CA ARG A 175 -2.23 -11.45 -6.54
C ARG A 175 -0.72 -11.50 -6.82
N ARG A 176 0.02 -12.37 -6.14
CA ARG A 176 1.31 -12.85 -6.70
C ARG A 176 0.97 -13.66 -7.96
N ARG A 177 1.20 -13.06 -9.13
CA ARG A 177 1.32 -13.83 -10.38
C ARG A 177 2.54 -14.73 -10.23
N SER A 178 2.34 -16.02 -9.97
CA SER A 178 3.36 -17.01 -10.32
C SER A 178 3.45 -17.01 -11.84
N ARG A 179 4.65 -16.68 -12.34
CA ARG A 179 5.02 -16.97 -13.73
C ARG A 179 5.25 -18.47 -13.88
#